data_AF-A0A1G3BCK5-F1
#
_entry.id   AF-A0A1G3BCK5-F1
#
_cell.length_a   1.000
_cell.length_b   1.000
_cell.length_c   1.000
_cell.angle_alpha   90.00
_cell.angle_beta   90.00
_cell.angle_gamma   90.00
#
_symmetry.space_group_name_H-M   'P 1'
#
loop_
_entity.id
_entity.type
_entity.pdbx_description
1 polymer ?
#
loop_
_entity_poly.entity_id
_entity_poly.type
_entity_poly.pdbx_seq_one_letter_code
_entity_poly.pdbx_strand_id
1 'polypeptide(L)'
;MLKKVFMVGVVFLFACTISAKGYCQGSVKELCASSAKEFQKINQLKGFMPDQLNDADYKNIQHAAEVMAANEGTRQSKFNVDANTMNISKLVQTHAGRIADRCKSDKMGLIEDVGHNFRFLFLSCRSCHQIYVTEAGVAP
;
A
#
# COMPACT_ATOMS: atom_id res chain seq x y z
N MET A 1 -20.50 -27.04 -43.61
CA MET A 1 -19.32 -26.82 -42.74
C MET A 1 -19.36 -25.52 -41.93
N LEU A 2 -20.18 -24.51 -42.30
CA LEU A 2 -20.29 -23.23 -41.58
C LEU A 2 -20.83 -23.30 -40.13
N LYS A 3 -21.71 -24.25 -39.81
CA LYS A 3 -22.33 -24.35 -38.47
C LYS A 3 -21.38 -24.82 -37.36
N LYS A 4 -20.32 -25.57 -37.70
CA LYS A 4 -19.34 -26.08 -36.72
C LYS A 4 -18.26 -25.04 -36.39
N VAL A 5 -17.97 -24.12 -37.31
CA VAL A 5 -16.95 -23.07 -37.11
C VAL A 5 -17.49 -21.92 -36.25
N PHE A 6 -18.78 -21.61 -36.37
CA PHE A 6 -19.42 -20.57 -35.55
C PHE A 6 -19.56 -20.98 -34.07
N MET A 7 -19.82 -22.27 -33.80
CA MET A 7 -20.03 -22.76 -32.44
C MET A 7 -18.72 -22.90 -31.65
N VAL A 8 -17.59 -23.15 -32.33
CA VAL A 8 -16.25 -23.19 -31.70
C VAL A 8 -15.75 -21.76 -31.41
N GLY A 9 -16.06 -20.79 -32.27
CA GLY A 9 -15.67 -19.38 -32.07
C GLY A 9 -16.32 -18.72 -30.86
N VAL A 10 -17.60 -19.02 -30.58
CA VAL A 10 -18.31 -18.43 -29.42
C VAL A 10 -17.86 -19.05 -28.10
N VAL A 11 -17.52 -20.35 -28.06
CA VAL A 11 -16.99 -20.99 -26.85
C VAL A 11 -15.57 -20.53 -26.53
N PHE A 12 -14.74 -20.26 -27.55
CA PHE A 12 -13.40 -19.70 -27.33
C PHE A 12 -13.44 -18.24 -26.85
N LEU A 13 -14.40 -17.44 -27.32
CA LEU A 13 -14.60 -16.07 -26.84
C LEU A 13 -15.10 -16.00 -25.39
N PHE A 14 -15.87 -16.99 -24.92
CA PHE A 14 -16.28 -17.07 -23.52
C PHE A 14 -15.19 -17.66 -22.60
N ALA A 15 -14.40 -18.61 -23.09
CA ALA A 15 -13.30 -19.21 -22.32
C ALA A 15 -12.16 -18.22 -22.03
N CYS A 16 -11.92 -17.24 -22.91
CA CYS A 16 -10.91 -16.20 -22.69
C CYS A 16 -11.37 -15.07 -21.75
N THR A 17 -12.63 -15.05 -21.30
CA THR A 17 -13.14 -13.98 -20.42
C THR A 17 -13.37 -14.39 -18.96
N ILE A 18 -13.15 -15.66 -18.59
CA ILE A 18 -13.44 -16.15 -17.23
C ILE A 18 -12.18 -16.41 -16.38
N SER A 19 -10.97 -16.27 -16.93
CA SER A 19 -9.74 -16.52 -16.14
C SER A 19 -9.24 -15.32 -15.32
N ALA A 20 -9.83 -14.13 -15.40
CA ALA A 20 -9.27 -12.92 -14.76
C ALA A 20 -10.00 -12.45 -13.49
N LYS A 21 -11.14 -13.03 -13.10
CA LYS A 21 -11.96 -12.51 -11.97
C LYS A 21 -11.88 -13.28 -10.65
N GLY A 22 -11.01 -14.29 -10.56
CA GLY A 22 -10.82 -15.11 -9.35
C GLY A 22 -9.50 -14.94 -8.60
N TYR A 23 -8.47 -14.33 -9.20
CA TYR A 23 -7.10 -14.33 -8.63
C TYR A 23 -6.69 -13.05 -7.85
N CYS A 24 -7.54 -12.03 -7.73
CA CYS A 24 -7.13 -10.71 -7.18
C CYS A 24 -7.64 -10.38 -5.76
N GLN A 25 -8.45 -11.22 -5.12
CA GLN A 25 -8.87 -10.97 -3.72
C GLN A 25 -7.87 -11.50 -2.68
N GLY A 26 -7.00 -12.46 -3.04
CA GLY A 26 -5.89 -12.90 -2.19
C GLY A 26 -4.77 -11.86 -2.10
N SER A 27 -4.54 -11.08 -3.15
CA SER A 27 -3.29 -10.34 -3.36
C SER A 27 -3.25 -8.91 -2.80
N VAL A 28 -4.34 -8.13 -2.88
CA VAL A 28 -4.39 -6.78 -2.27
C VAL A 28 -4.48 -6.87 -0.74
N LYS A 29 -5.23 -7.85 -0.24
CA LYS A 29 -5.36 -8.09 1.20
C LYS A 29 -4.00 -8.46 1.83
N GLU A 30 -3.20 -9.26 1.14
CA GLU A 30 -1.83 -9.59 1.56
C GLU A 30 -0.93 -8.36 1.59
N LEU A 31 -1.01 -7.49 0.58
CA LEU A 31 -0.27 -6.22 0.57
C LEU A 31 -0.70 -5.32 1.73
N CYS A 32 -2.01 -5.17 1.99
CA CYS A 32 -2.51 -4.43 3.15
C CYS A 32 -2.03 -5.05 4.47
N ALA A 33 -2.03 -6.37 4.60
CA ALA A 33 -1.55 -7.05 5.80
C ALA A 33 -0.04 -6.87 6.01
N SER A 34 0.75 -6.90 4.94
CA SER A 34 2.17 -6.56 4.97
C SER A 34 2.38 -5.11 5.40
N SER A 35 1.70 -4.16 4.74
CA SER A 35 1.78 -2.74 5.08
C SER A 35 1.32 -2.45 6.51
N ALA A 36 0.31 -3.15 7.03
CA ALA A 36 -0.16 -2.99 8.41
C ALA A 36 0.91 -3.40 9.43
N LYS A 37 1.67 -4.48 9.17
CA LYS A 37 2.79 -4.89 10.03
C LYS A 37 3.89 -3.83 10.05
N GLU A 38 4.25 -3.30 8.88
CA GLU A 38 5.27 -2.25 8.76
C GLU A 38 4.80 -0.92 9.36
N PHE A 39 3.53 -0.57 9.18
CA PHE A 39 2.92 0.62 9.77
C PHE A 39 3.06 0.61 11.30
N GLN A 40 2.88 -0.54 11.95
CA GLN A 40 3.06 -0.63 13.41
C GLN A 40 4.50 -0.36 13.85
N LYS A 41 5.51 -0.73 13.06
CA LYS A 41 6.92 -0.42 13.38
C LYS A 41 7.18 1.08 13.37
N ILE A 42 6.56 1.81 12.45
CA ILE A 42 6.64 3.28 12.42
C ILE A 42 5.76 3.89 13.52
N ASN A 43 4.60 3.30 13.80
CA ASN A 43 3.67 3.78 14.84
C ASN A 43 4.26 3.71 16.25
N GLN A 44 5.15 2.75 16.51
CA GLN A 44 5.85 2.62 17.79
C GLN A 44 6.66 3.87 18.15
N LEU A 45 7.02 4.72 17.19
CA LEU A 45 7.69 6.00 17.45
C LEU A 45 6.81 7.04 18.13
N LYS A 46 5.48 6.87 18.12
CA LYS A 46 4.59 7.79 18.81
C LYS A 46 4.94 7.80 20.30
N GLY A 47 5.44 8.94 20.77
CA GLY A 47 5.78 9.15 22.18
C GLY A 47 7.27 9.05 22.50
N PHE A 48 8.14 8.81 21.51
CA PHE A 48 9.58 8.93 21.68
C PHE A 48 10.04 10.37 21.44
N MET A 49 11.05 10.79 22.21
CA MET A 49 11.84 12.00 21.99
C MET A 49 13.09 11.67 21.16
N PRO A 50 13.72 12.63 20.47
CA PRO A 50 14.86 12.37 19.60
C PRO A 50 16.03 11.62 20.26
N ASP A 51 16.29 11.87 21.55
CA ASP A 51 17.35 11.27 22.37
C ASP A 51 17.06 9.81 22.77
N GLN A 52 15.83 9.34 22.57
CA GLN A 52 15.39 7.98 22.90
C GLN A 52 15.47 7.02 21.70
N LEU A 53 15.78 7.53 20.50
CA LEU A 53 15.91 6.73 19.28
C LEU A 53 17.37 6.62 18.85
N ASN A 54 17.76 5.42 18.45
CA ASN A 54 19.09 5.13 17.93
C ASN A 54 19.06 4.88 16.40
N ASP A 55 20.24 4.69 15.80
CA ASP A 55 20.37 4.48 14.36
C ASP A 55 19.69 3.19 13.86
N ALA A 56 19.60 2.17 14.69
CA ALA A 56 18.89 0.94 14.33
C ALA A 56 17.38 1.17 14.27
N ASP A 57 16.83 2.01 15.15
CA ASP A 57 15.43 2.40 15.09
C ASP A 57 15.12 3.11 13.78
N TYR A 58 15.92 4.12 13.40
CA TYR A 58 15.73 4.83 12.13
C TYR A 58 15.90 3.95 10.89
N LYS A 59 16.81 2.96 10.92
CA LYS A 59 16.91 1.95 9.85
C LYS A 59 15.66 1.07 9.77
N ASN A 60 15.10 0.67 10.91
CA ASN A 60 13.87 -0.13 10.94
C ASN A 60 12.68 0.68 10.39
N ILE A 61 12.58 1.97 10.73
CA ILE A 61 11.57 2.88 10.22
C ILE A 61 11.71 3.05 8.71
N GLN A 62 12.93 3.30 8.24
CA GLN A 62 13.23 3.44 6.82
C GLN A 62 12.76 2.20 6.06
N HIS A 63 13.18 1.02 6.50
CA HIS A 63 12.83 -0.23 5.85
C HIS A 63 11.31 -0.45 5.81
N ALA A 64 10.63 -0.20 6.94
CA ALA A 64 9.17 -0.32 7.01
C ALA A 64 8.47 0.60 5.99
N ALA A 65 8.94 1.85 5.87
CA ALA A 65 8.38 2.81 4.94
C ALA A 65 8.66 2.44 3.46
N GLU A 66 9.85 1.93 3.16
CA GLU A 66 10.21 1.43 1.82
C GLU A 66 9.30 0.25 1.40
N VAL A 67 9.06 -0.70 2.30
CA VAL A 67 8.17 -1.85 2.05
C VAL A 67 6.74 -1.36 1.77
N MET A 68 6.22 -0.42 2.56
CA MET A 68 4.88 0.14 2.33
C MET A 68 4.77 0.83 0.97
N ALA A 69 5.76 1.64 0.59
CA ALA A 69 5.79 2.31 -0.71
C ALA A 69 5.86 1.29 -1.87
N ALA A 70 6.64 0.22 -1.71
CA ALA A 70 6.77 -0.86 -2.69
C ALA A 70 5.46 -1.68 -2.82
N ASN A 71 4.76 -1.93 -1.71
CA ASN A 71 3.46 -2.60 -1.71
C ASN A 71 2.43 -1.81 -2.53
N GLU A 72 2.37 -0.50 -2.37
CA GLU A 72 1.47 0.34 -3.17
C GLU A 72 1.91 0.44 -4.63
N GLY A 73 3.21 0.37 -4.93
CA GLY A 73 3.71 0.25 -6.31
C GLY A 73 3.29 -1.08 -6.95
N THR A 74 3.33 -2.16 -6.18
CA THR A 74 2.82 -3.47 -6.58
C THR A 74 1.31 -3.41 -6.80
N ARG A 75 0.57 -2.70 -5.92
CA ARG A 75 -0.88 -2.56 -6.06
C ARG A 75 -1.25 -1.90 -7.39
N GLN A 76 -0.60 -0.78 -7.70
CA GLN A 76 -0.83 0.00 -8.91
C GLN A 76 -0.44 -0.74 -10.20
N SER A 77 0.61 -1.57 -10.15
CA SER A 77 1.14 -2.25 -11.35
C SER A 77 0.49 -3.61 -11.61
N LYS A 78 0.01 -4.31 -10.57
CA LYS A 78 -0.48 -5.70 -10.69
C LYS A 78 -1.98 -5.85 -10.57
N PHE A 79 -2.70 -4.88 -9.98
CA PHE A 79 -4.15 -4.95 -9.85
C PHE A 79 -4.84 -3.89 -10.69
N ASN A 80 -5.92 -4.29 -11.33
CA ASN A 80 -6.80 -3.36 -12.02
C ASN A 80 -7.61 -2.59 -10.98
N VAL A 81 -7.13 -1.41 -10.59
CA VAL A 81 -7.76 -0.52 -9.63
C VAL A 81 -8.28 0.74 -10.32
N ASP A 82 -9.29 1.37 -9.74
CA ASP A 82 -9.84 2.61 -10.30
C ASP A 82 -8.91 3.82 -10.06
N ALA A 83 -9.23 4.96 -10.69
CA ALA A 83 -8.42 6.18 -10.61
C ALA A 83 -8.30 6.76 -9.19
N ASN A 84 -9.33 6.59 -8.34
CA ASN A 84 -9.31 7.08 -6.98
C ASN A 84 -8.38 6.21 -6.11
N THR A 85 -8.45 4.90 -6.26
CA THR A 85 -7.51 3.95 -5.62
C THR A 85 -6.08 4.25 -6.07
N MET A 86 -5.84 4.50 -7.35
CA MET A 86 -4.51 4.91 -7.85
C MET A 86 -4.00 6.18 -7.17
N ASN A 87 -4.85 7.19 -7.03
CA ASN A 87 -4.48 8.45 -6.38
C ASN A 87 -4.19 8.26 -4.89
N ILE A 88 -4.99 7.45 -4.18
CA ILE A 88 -4.76 7.15 -2.76
C ILE A 88 -3.45 6.36 -2.59
N SER A 89 -3.19 5.36 -3.45
CA SER A 89 -1.92 4.63 -3.46
C SER A 89 -0.72 5.57 -3.65
N LYS A 90 -0.82 6.57 -4.53
CA LYS A 90 0.23 7.60 -4.68
C LYS A 90 0.42 8.45 -3.43
N LEU A 91 -0.64 8.79 -2.70
CA LEU A 91 -0.52 9.50 -1.42
C LEU A 91 0.23 8.66 -0.39
N VAL A 92 -0.13 7.38 -0.26
CA VAL A 92 0.57 6.43 0.63
C VAL A 92 2.05 6.33 0.22
N GLN A 93 2.35 6.15 -1.07
CA GLN A 93 3.74 6.12 -1.56
C GLN A 93 4.50 7.42 -1.27
N THR A 94 3.86 8.57 -1.45
CA THR A 94 4.49 9.87 -1.23
C THR A 94 4.90 10.02 0.23
N HIS A 95 4.01 9.73 1.17
CA HIS A 95 4.29 9.91 2.58
C HIS A 95 5.22 8.82 3.13
N ALA A 96 5.08 7.57 2.69
CA ALA A 96 6.02 6.51 3.04
C ALA A 96 7.43 6.78 2.45
N GLY A 97 7.53 7.21 1.20
CA GLY A 97 8.79 7.59 0.57
C GLY A 97 9.49 8.75 1.29
N ARG A 98 8.73 9.78 1.69
CA ARG A 98 9.27 10.89 2.49
C ARG A 98 9.82 10.44 3.84
N ILE A 99 9.17 9.48 4.51
CA ILE A 99 9.69 8.89 5.75
C ILE A 99 11.02 8.18 5.45
N ALA A 100 11.05 7.32 4.43
CA ALA A 100 12.25 6.57 4.05
C ALA A 100 13.43 7.49 3.71
N ASP A 101 13.20 8.56 2.95
CA ASP A 101 14.25 9.50 2.57
C ASP A 101 14.70 10.36 3.76
N ARG A 102 13.77 10.75 4.63
CA ARG A 102 14.12 11.51 5.83
C ARG A 102 15.01 10.69 6.76
N CYS A 103 14.76 9.39 6.93
CA CYS A 103 15.62 8.51 7.72
C CYS A 103 17.08 8.38 7.22
N LYS A 104 17.39 8.83 5.99
CA LYS A 104 18.75 8.82 5.41
C LYS A 104 19.52 10.12 5.65
N SER A 105 18.88 11.17 6.15
CA SER A 105 19.47 12.51 6.30
C SER A 105 19.94 12.76 7.74
N ASP A 106 20.44 13.96 8.02
CA ASP A 106 20.93 14.30 9.37
C ASP A 106 19.84 14.20 10.45
N LYS A 107 20.25 14.11 11.71
CA LYS A 107 19.31 13.84 12.81
C LYS A 107 18.51 15.06 13.28
N MET A 108 18.80 16.28 12.80
CA MET A 108 18.15 17.48 13.31
C MET A 108 16.73 17.62 12.75
N GLY A 109 15.71 17.58 13.61
CA GLY A 109 14.31 17.62 13.16
C GLY A 109 13.80 16.30 12.56
N LEU A 110 14.59 15.22 12.66
CA LEU A 110 14.32 13.94 12.01
C LEU A 110 13.03 13.30 12.49
N ILE A 111 12.83 13.27 13.80
CA ILE A 111 11.67 12.64 14.41
C ILE A 111 10.39 13.45 14.14
N GLU A 112 10.48 14.77 14.10
CA GLU A 112 9.38 15.67 13.78
C GLU A 112 8.92 15.48 12.33
N ASP A 113 9.86 15.42 11.38
CA ASP A 113 9.57 15.22 9.97
C ASP A 113 9.02 13.81 9.68
N VAL A 114 9.59 12.79 10.32
CA VAL A 114 9.07 11.41 10.26
C VAL A 114 7.65 11.36 10.85
N GLY A 115 7.43 11.97 12.01
CA GLY A 115 6.13 12.03 12.67
C GLY A 115 5.07 12.79 11.84
N HIS A 116 5.46 13.90 11.22
CA HIS A 116 4.62 14.66 10.31
C HIS A 116 4.18 13.79 9.12
N ASN A 117 5.11 13.16 8.42
CA ASN A 117 4.77 12.33 7.27
C ASN A 117 4.00 11.06 7.69
N PHE A 118 4.29 10.51 8.87
CA PHE A 118 3.56 9.38 9.41
C PHE A 118 2.07 9.71 9.66
N ARG A 119 1.77 10.94 10.09
CA ARG A 119 0.38 11.41 10.21
C ARG A 119 -0.35 11.40 8.88
N PHE A 120 0.28 11.87 7.80
CA PHE A 120 -0.33 11.85 6.47
C PHE A 120 -0.38 10.45 5.85
N LEU A 121 0.58 9.60 6.16
CA LEU A 121 0.55 8.19 5.80
C LEU A 121 -0.68 7.50 6.42
N PHE A 122 -0.90 7.69 7.72
CA PHE A 122 -2.10 7.20 8.42
C PHE A 122 -3.40 7.66 7.73
N LEU A 123 -3.49 8.95 7.39
CA LEU A 123 -4.68 9.52 6.75
C LEU A 123 -4.90 8.95 5.35
N SER A 124 -3.82 8.69 4.62
CA SER A 124 -3.87 8.10 3.27
C SER A 124 -4.37 6.65 3.32
N CYS A 125 -3.84 5.81 4.23
CA CYS A 125 -4.34 4.45 4.44
C CYS A 125 -5.82 4.45 4.84
N ARG A 126 -6.18 5.31 5.80
CA ARG A 126 -7.56 5.44 6.28
C ARG A 126 -8.52 5.90 5.18
N SER A 127 -8.08 6.74 4.24
CA SER A 127 -8.91 7.19 3.11
C SER A 127 -9.31 6.02 2.21
N CYS A 128 -8.37 5.13 1.86
CA CYS A 128 -8.70 3.90 1.14
C CYS A 128 -9.71 3.06 1.93
N HIS A 129 -9.47 2.91 3.24
CA HIS A 129 -10.30 2.07 4.08
C HIS A 129 -11.75 2.59 4.20
N GLN A 130 -11.90 3.90 4.38
CA GLN A 130 -13.22 4.52 4.52
C GLN A 130 -14.04 4.51 3.23
N ILE A 131 -13.38 4.53 2.05
CA ILE A 131 -14.08 4.55 0.76
C ILE A 131 -14.38 3.13 0.27
N TYR A 132 -13.45 2.19 0.44
CA TYR A 132 -13.50 0.88 -0.22
C TYR A 132 -13.81 -0.30 0.71
N VAL A 133 -13.69 -0.11 2.04
CA VAL A 133 -14.02 -1.13 3.05
C VAL A 133 -14.78 -0.51 4.23
N THR A 134 -15.67 0.44 3.93
CA THR A 134 -16.38 1.30 4.89
C THR A 134 -17.04 0.55 6.05
N GLU A 135 -17.71 -0.57 5.76
CA GLU A 135 -18.49 -1.32 6.74
C GLU A 135 -17.66 -2.33 7.54
N ALA A 136 -16.39 -2.54 7.17
CA ALA A 136 -15.55 -3.59 7.74
C ALA A 136 -14.78 -3.16 9.01
N GLY A 137 -14.89 -1.89 9.45
CA GLY A 137 -14.28 -1.42 10.69
C GLY A 137 -12.76 -1.62 10.77
N VAL A 138 -12.05 -1.49 9.65
CA VAL A 138 -10.63 -1.84 9.57
C VAL A 138 -9.72 -0.79 10.23
N ALA A 139 -8.65 -1.28 10.88
CA ALA A 139 -7.56 -0.44 11.34
C ALA A 139 -6.88 0.27 10.14
N PRO A 140 -6.23 1.44 10.35
CA PRO A 140 -5.41 2.09 9.32
C PRO A 140 -4.25 1.21 8.86
#